data_AF-A0A7C9ETG9-F1
#
_entry.id   AF-A0A7C9ETG9-F1
#
_cell.length_a   1.000
_cell.length_b   1.000
_cell.length_c   1.000
_cell.angle_alpha   90.00
_cell.angle_beta   90.00
_cell.angle_gamma   90.00
#
_symmetry.space_group_name_H-M   'P 1'
#
loop_
_entity.id
_entity.type
_entity.pdbx_description
1 polymer ?
#
loop_
_entity_poly.entity_id
_entity_poly.type
_entity_poly.pdbx_seq_one_letter_code
_entity_poly.pdbx_strand_id
1 'polypeptide(L)'
;FLVVVNGIAATYSLVQLVRCAVGIIRGSVLFSKPLAWLIFSADQVMAYLTLAAVAAALQSSVIGMFGQPELQWMKLCDLYKKFCTQAGEGVASAVLVSLCTVILSWISAYSLFRLYGGRKGKADPRW
;
A
#
# COMPACT_ATOMS: atom_id res chain seq x y z
N PHE A 1 -14.32 -4.41 -4.85
CA PHE A 1 -13.41 -3.30 -5.22
C PHE A 1 -11.92 -3.63 -5.01
N LEU A 2 -11.57 -4.72 -4.30
CA LEU A 2 -10.19 -5.17 -4.10
C LEU A 2 -9.37 -5.25 -5.40
N VAL A 3 -9.93 -5.82 -6.46
CA VAL A 3 -9.25 -5.96 -7.77
C VAL A 3 -8.86 -4.59 -8.35
N VAL A 4 -9.77 -3.62 -8.30
CA VAL A 4 -9.51 -2.25 -8.80
C VAL A 4 -8.39 -1.58 -7.99
N VAL A 5 -8.44 -1.71 -6.67
CA VAL A 5 -7.40 -1.14 -5.79
C VAL A 5 -6.05 -1.79 -6.02
N ASN A 6 -5.99 -3.11 -6.19
CA ASN A 6 -4.75 -3.81 -6.56
C ASN A 6 -4.23 -3.37 -7.94
N GLY A 7 -5.11 -3.10 -8.91
CA GLY A 7 -4.73 -2.52 -10.19
C GLY A 7 -4.07 -1.15 -10.03
N ILE A 8 -4.69 -0.25 -9.25
CA ILE A 8 -4.12 1.06 -8.93
C ILE A 8 -2.77 0.91 -8.22
N ALA A 9 -2.68 0.01 -7.24
CA ALA A 9 -1.45 -0.26 -6.49
C ALA A 9 -0.33 -0.80 -7.38
N ALA A 10 -0.66 -1.66 -8.35
CA ALA A 10 0.30 -2.16 -9.32
C ALA A 10 0.82 -1.03 -10.23
N THR A 11 -0.08 -0.20 -10.78
CA THR A 11 0.32 0.96 -11.59
C THR A 11 1.20 1.93 -10.79
N TYR A 12 0.82 2.22 -9.55
CA TYR A 12 1.59 3.08 -8.65
C TYR A 12 2.99 2.51 -8.38
N SER A 13 3.09 1.21 -8.10
CA SER A 13 4.35 0.52 -7.87
C SER A 13 5.25 0.53 -9.11
N LEU A 14 4.70 0.37 -10.30
CA LEU A 14 5.44 0.49 -11.57
C LEU A 14 6.01 1.91 -11.74
N VAL A 15 5.21 2.94 -11.47
CA VAL A 15 5.69 4.33 -11.53
C VAL A 15 6.82 4.57 -10.53
N GLN A 16 6.70 4.06 -9.30
CA GLN A 16 7.78 4.14 -8.30
C GLN A 16 9.05 3.41 -8.75
N LEU A 17 8.92 2.19 -9.31
CA LEU A 17 10.05 1.42 -9.83
C LEU A 17 10.77 2.16 -10.96
N VAL A 18 10.03 2.73 -11.92
CA VAL A 18 10.61 3.53 -13.01
C VAL A 18 11.38 4.73 -12.44
N ARG A 19 10.80 5.44 -11.46
CA ARG A 19 11.49 6.56 -10.80
C ARG A 19 12.76 6.14 -10.10
N CYS A 20 12.74 5.02 -9.37
CA CYS A 20 13.92 4.46 -8.72
C CYS A 20 14.98 4.06 -9.74
N ALA A 21 14.60 3.36 -10.82
CA ALA A 21 15.51 2.97 -11.89
C ALA A 21 16.18 4.18 -12.56
N VAL A 22 15.39 5.21 -12.90
CA VAL A 22 15.92 6.46 -13.47
C VAL A 22 16.86 7.17 -12.48
N GLY A 23 16.54 7.16 -11.18
CA GLY A 23 17.41 7.74 -10.14
C GLY A 23 18.75 7.02 -10.02
N ILE A 24 18.76 5.69 -10.12
CA ILE A 24 19.99 4.87 -10.14
C ILE A 24 20.82 5.19 -11.38
N ILE A 25 20.20 5.22 -12.57
CA ILE A 25 20.90 5.48 -13.84
C ILE A 25 21.51 6.89 -13.88
N ARG A 26 20.80 7.90 -13.37
CA ARG A 26 21.27 9.29 -13.37
C ARG A 26 22.23 9.63 -12.22
N GLY A 27 22.52 8.70 -11.31
CA GLY A 27 23.45 8.90 -10.19
C GLY A 27 23.02 9.96 -9.17
N SER A 28 21.81 10.52 -9.29
CA SER A 28 21.23 11.41 -8.29
C SER A 28 19.80 11.02 -8.00
N VAL A 29 19.51 10.82 -6.72
CA VAL A 29 18.13 10.68 -6.24
C VAL A 29 17.51 12.07 -6.35
N LEU A 30 16.60 12.25 -7.30
CA LEU A 30 15.89 13.52 -7.51
C LEU A 30 14.97 13.75 -6.29
N PHE A 31 15.50 14.31 -5.22
CA PHE A 31 14.79 14.50 -3.96
C PHE A 31 14.60 16.00 -3.70
N SER A 32 13.58 16.58 -4.33
CA SER A 32 13.13 17.93 -4.00
C SER A 32 12.09 17.86 -2.87
N LYS A 33 12.03 18.90 -2.03
CA LYS A 33 11.02 19.01 -0.94
C LYS A 33 9.57 18.81 -1.40
N PRO A 34 9.08 19.43 -2.49
CA PRO A 34 7.71 19.20 -2.95
C PRO A 34 7.48 17.76 -3.43
N LEU A 35 8.49 17.15 -4.05
CA LEU A 35 8.41 15.78 -4.54
C LEU A 35 8.38 14.77 -3.38
N ALA A 36 9.10 15.04 -2.29
CA ALA A 36 9.05 14.21 -1.08
C ALA A 36 7.66 14.26 -0.43
N TRP A 37 7.03 15.44 -0.36
CA TRP A 37 5.64 15.58 0.08
C TRP A 37 4.66 14.82 -0.82
N LEU A 38 4.81 14.94 -2.15
CA LEU A 38 3.96 14.24 -3.10
C LEU A 38 4.06 12.71 -2.95
N ILE A 39 5.27 12.18 -2.80
CA ILE A 39 5.50 10.74 -2.58
C ILE A 39 4.82 10.31 -1.28
N PHE A 40 5.08 11.02 -0.18
CA PHE A 40 4.50 10.70 1.12
C PHE A 40 2.97 10.72 1.09
N SER A 41 2.35 11.75 0.52
CA SER A 41 0.89 11.83 0.37
C SER A 41 0.34 10.68 -0.48
N ALA A 42 1.02 10.33 -1.57
CA ALA A 42 0.60 9.22 -2.42
C ALA A 42 0.75 7.86 -1.71
N ASP A 43 1.86 7.61 -1.01
CA ASP A 43 2.07 6.37 -0.24
C ASP A 43 0.99 6.21 0.84
N GLN A 44 0.63 7.32 1.50
CA GLN A 44 -0.37 7.31 2.56
C GLN A 44 -1.78 7.05 2.00
N VAL A 45 -2.14 7.65 0.87
CA VAL A 45 -3.40 7.33 0.16
C VAL A 45 -3.44 5.86 -0.23
N MET A 46 -2.34 5.33 -0.76
CA MET A 46 -2.26 3.92 -1.16
C MET A 46 -2.44 2.99 0.03
N ALA A 47 -1.78 3.27 1.17
CA ALA A 47 -1.91 2.48 2.39
C ALA A 47 -3.36 2.42 2.90
N TYR A 48 -4.04 3.57 2.96
CA TYR A 48 -5.46 3.59 3.38
C TYR A 48 -6.37 2.87 2.39
N LEU A 49 -6.15 3.06 1.09
CA LEU A 49 -6.98 2.47 0.05
C LEU A 49 -6.84 0.94 0.04
N THR A 50 -5.60 0.41 0.11
CA THR A 50 -5.36 -1.04 0.18
C THR A 50 -5.87 -1.64 1.48
N LEU A 51 -5.69 -0.95 2.61
CA LEU A 51 -6.18 -1.44 3.90
C LEU A 51 -7.70 -1.55 3.92
N ALA A 52 -8.41 -0.51 3.45
CA ALA A 52 -9.86 -0.55 3.33
C ALA A 52 -10.34 -1.66 2.39
N ALA A 53 -9.64 -1.86 1.27
CA ALA A 53 -9.94 -2.91 0.31
C ALA A 53 -9.78 -4.32 0.86
N VAL A 54 -8.66 -4.55 1.54
CA VAL A 54 -8.38 -5.83 2.20
C VAL A 54 -9.39 -6.07 3.32
N ALA A 55 -9.68 -5.07 4.15
CA ALA A 55 -10.65 -5.21 5.25
C ALA A 55 -12.03 -5.65 4.74
N ALA A 56 -12.55 -4.98 3.71
CA ALA A 56 -13.84 -5.32 3.12
C ALA A 56 -13.86 -6.71 2.45
N ALA A 57 -12.77 -7.07 1.76
CA ALA A 57 -12.64 -8.39 1.14
C ALA A 57 -12.52 -9.50 2.19
N LEU A 58 -11.77 -9.25 3.27
CA LEU A 58 -11.59 -10.19 4.37
C LEU A 58 -12.91 -10.42 5.11
N GLN A 59 -13.65 -9.36 5.41
CA GLN A 59 -14.98 -9.47 6.03
C GLN A 59 -15.93 -10.32 5.16
N SER A 60 -15.94 -10.07 3.85
CA SER A 60 -16.74 -10.85 2.90
C SER A 60 -16.30 -12.32 2.85
N SER A 61 -15.00 -12.58 2.95
CA SER A 61 -14.43 -13.94 2.95
C SER A 61 -14.77 -14.70 4.25
N VAL A 62 -14.75 -14.02 5.40
CA VAL A 62 -15.14 -14.59 6.69
C VAL A 62 -16.61 -15.02 6.68
N ILE A 63 -17.50 -14.18 6.13
CA ILE A 63 -18.92 -14.54 5.94
C ILE A 63 -19.00 -15.75 4.99
N GLY A 64 -18.20 -15.77 3.92
CA GLY A 64 -17.95 -16.90 3.01
C GLY A 64 -17.69 -18.25 3.70
N MET A 65 -16.80 -18.24 4.69
CA MET A 65 -16.31 -19.44 5.38
C MET A 65 -17.25 -19.92 6.48
N PHE A 66 -17.74 -19.01 7.33
CA PHE A 66 -18.51 -19.37 8.51
C PHE A 66 -20.02 -19.43 8.25
N GLY A 67 -20.50 -18.74 7.21
CA GLY A 67 -21.93 -18.52 7.00
C GLY A 67 -22.52 -17.53 8.01
N GLN A 68 -23.78 -17.15 7.81
CA GLN A 68 -24.56 -16.33 8.74
C GLN A 68 -25.98 -16.90 8.85
N PRO A 69 -26.30 -17.65 9.92
CA PRO A 69 -27.59 -18.34 10.02
C PRO A 69 -28.78 -17.37 10.12
N GLU A 70 -28.60 -16.23 10.79
CA GLU A 70 -29.62 -15.16 10.91
C GLU A 70 -30.05 -14.58 9.55
N LEU A 71 -29.14 -14.59 8.57
CA LEU A 71 -29.41 -14.12 7.20
C LEU A 71 -29.65 -15.28 6.22
N GLN A 72 -29.86 -16.52 6.72
CA GLN A 72 -29.99 -17.74 5.90
C GLN A 72 -28.78 -17.97 4.97
N TRP A 73 -27.61 -17.44 5.33
CA TRP A 73 -26.43 -17.47 4.48
C TRP A 73 -25.61 -18.74 4.78
N MET A 74 -25.57 -19.65 3.82
CA MET A 74 -24.89 -20.94 3.96
C MET A 74 -23.36 -20.81 3.83
N LYS A 75 -22.61 -21.81 4.32
CA LYS A 75 -21.15 -21.89 4.17
C LYS A 75 -20.79 -22.13 2.70
N LEU A 76 -20.30 -21.12 2.02
CA LEU A 76 -19.99 -21.20 0.59
C LEU A 76 -18.73 -22.04 0.32
N CYS A 77 -17.75 -21.99 1.24
CA CYS A 77 -16.48 -22.70 1.08
C CYS A 77 -16.59 -24.24 1.19
N ASP A 78 -17.63 -24.77 1.83
CA ASP A 78 -17.89 -26.21 1.87
C ASP A 78 -18.36 -26.74 0.50
N LEU A 79 -19.13 -25.92 -0.23
CA LEU A 79 -19.65 -26.28 -1.55
C LEU A 79 -18.62 -26.01 -2.67
N TYR A 80 -17.89 -24.90 -2.60
CA TYR A 80 -16.95 -24.44 -3.62
C TYR A 80 -15.51 -24.35 -3.12
N LYS A 81 -14.99 -25.47 -2.62
CA LYS A 81 -13.66 -25.53 -1.98
C LYS A 81 -12.52 -24.96 -2.84
N LYS A 82 -12.43 -25.36 -4.12
CA LYS A 82 -11.35 -24.90 -5.03
C LYS A 82 -11.35 -23.38 -5.22
N PHE A 83 -12.52 -22.80 -5.45
CA PHE A 83 -12.67 -21.35 -5.59
C PHE A 83 -12.35 -20.62 -4.29
N CYS A 84 -12.79 -21.15 -3.15
CA CYS A 84 -12.49 -20.55 -1.86
C CYS A 84 -10.99 -20.56 -1.54
N THR A 85 -10.27 -21.64 -1.86
CA THR A 85 -8.81 -21.68 -1.72
C THR A 85 -8.14 -20.63 -2.60
N GLN A 86 -8.49 -20.58 -3.89
CA GLN A 86 -7.88 -19.61 -4.82
C GLN A 86 -8.22 -18.15 -4.46
N ALA A 87 -9.45 -17.87 -4.05
CA ALA A 87 -9.85 -16.56 -3.58
C ALA A 87 -9.13 -16.18 -2.27
N GLY A 88 -8.96 -17.14 -1.36
CA GLY A 88 -8.21 -16.97 -0.12
C GLY A 88 -6.74 -16.62 -0.36
N GLU A 89 -6.06 -17.28 -1.30
CA GLU A 89 -4.70 -16.93 -1.73
C GLU A 89 -4.63 -15.49 -2.31
N GLY A 90 -5.63 -15.09 -3.08
CA GLY A 90 -5.76 -13.71 -3.59
C GLY A 90 -5.94 -12.67 -2.48
N VAL A 91 -6.75 -12.96 -1.46
CA VAL A 91 -6.91 -12.07 -0.30
C VAL A 91 -5.65 -12.04 0.54
N ALA A 92 -5.00 -13.19 0.78
CA ALA A 92 -3.75 -13.28 1.54
C ALA A 92 -2.61 -12.48 0.88
N SER A 93 -2.46 -12.58 -0.44
CA SER A 93 -1.50 -11.75 -1.18
C SER A 93 -1.85 -10.26 -1.12
N ALA A 94 -3.12 -9.89 -1.16
CA ALA A 94 -3.53 -8.49 -1.00
C ALA A 94 -3.25 -7.95 0.42
N VAL A 95 -3.35 -8.78 1.47
CA VAL A 95 -2.93 -8.43 2.84
C VAL A 95 -1.44 -8.08 2.86
N LEU A 96 -0.60 -8.89 2.22
CA LEU A 96 0.84 -8.61 2.11
C LEU A 96 1.10 -7.28 1.40
N VAL A 97 0.42 -7.01 0.28
CA VAL A 97 0.51 -5.71 -0.42
C VAL A 97 0.10 -4.55 0.49
N SER A 98 -0.96 -4.72 1.28
CA SER A 98 -1.40 -3.70 2.24
C SER A 98 -0.37 -3.44 3.34
N LEU A 99 0.34 -4.46 3.82
CA LEU A 99 1.42 -4.27 4.80
C LEU A 99 2.61 -3.54 4.18
N CYS A 100 2.99 -3.91 2.96
CA CYS A 100 4.07 -3.24 2.23
C CYS A 100 3.80 -1.75 2.02
N THR A 101 2.58 -1.37 1.62
CA THR A 101 2.22 0.05 1.43
C THR A 101 2.23 0.85 2.73
N VAL A 102 1.84 0.25 3.86
CA VAL A 102 1.97 0.88 5.19
C VAL A 102 3.43 1.12 5.56
N ILE A 103 4.30 0.14 5.31
CA ILE A 103 5.74 0.27 5.55
C ILE A 103 6.33 1.38 4.66
N LEU A 104 5.95 1.43 3.38
CA LEU A 104 6.39 2.49 2.46
C LEU A 104 5.95 3.87 2.95
N SER A 105 4.71 4.02 3.41
CA SER A 105 4.21 5.28 3.99
C SER A 105 5.00 5.71 5.22
N TRP A 106 5.39 4.77 6.09
CA TRP A 106 6.26 5.07 7.22
C TRP A 106 7.66 5.51 6.74
N ILE A 107 8.29 4.78 5.83
CA ILE A 107 9.61 5.14 5.30
C ILE A 107 9.59 6.53 4.66
N SER A 108 8.57 6.84 3.86
CA SER A 108 8.45 8.16 3.23
C SER A 108 8.21 9.27 4.25
N ALA A 109 7.40 9.03 5.29
CA ALA A 109 7.25 9.97 6.42
C ALA A 109 8.60 10.25 7.10
N TYR A 110 9.33 9.18 7.45
CA TYR A 110 10.65 9.31 8.08
C TYR A 110 11.63 10.10 7.21
N SER A 111 11.64 9.81 5.90
CA SER A 111 12.49 10.52 4.94
C SER A 111 12.15 12.01 4.84
N LEU A 112 10.86 12.35 4.85
CA LEU A 112 10.34 13.71 4.78
C LEU A 112 10.75 14.50 6.04
N PHE A 113 10.52 13.94 7.23
CA PHE A 113 10.89 14.59 8.48
C PHE A 113 12.41 14.78 8.60
N ARG A 114 13.21 13.79 8.18
CA ARG A 114 14.67 13.91 8.15
C ARG A 114 15.16 15.00 7.19
N LEU A 115 14.52 15.14 6.02
CA LEU A 115 14.85 16.19 5.05
C LEU A 115 14.64 17.60 5.59
N TYR A 116 13.65 17.80 6.47
CA TYR A 116 13.43 19.08 7.15
C TYR A 116 14.32 19.24 8.40
N GLY A 117 14.59 18.17 9.15
CA GLY A 117 15.46 18.19 10.33
C GLY A 117 16.93 18.45 10.04
N GLY A 118 17.45 18.00 8.90
CA GLY A 118 18.86 18.17 8.51
C GLY A 118 19.30 19.61 8.22
N ARG A 119 18.37 20.58 8.14
CA ARG A 119 18.69 21.99 7.86
C ARG A 119 19.11 22.79 9.10
N LYS A 120 18.94 22.26 10.32
CA LYS A 120 19.38 22.95 11.56
C LYS A 120 20.91 23.04 11.72
N GLY A 121 21.71 22.36 10.90
CA GLY A 121 23.18 22.35 11.00
C GLY A 121 23.95 23.20 9.98
N LYS A 122 23.27 23.94 9.09
CA LYS A 122 23.91 24.93 8.20
C LYS A 122 23.27 26.29 8.41
N ALA A 123 23.45 26.83 9.61
CA ALA A 123 23.37 28.27 9.80
C ALA A 123 24.59 28.89 9.08
N ASP A 124 24.28 29.89 8.26
CA ASP A 124 25.16 30.70 7.43
C ASP A 124 26.40 31.23 8.19
N PRO A 125 27.64 31.01 7.71
CA PRO A 125 28.81 31.73 8.21
C PRO A 125 28.83 33.09 7.50
N ARG A 126 27.95 34.00 7.92
CA ARG A 126 28.02 35.41 7.50
C ARG A 126 27.66 36.32 8.66
N TRP A 127 28.61 36.45 9.57
CA TRP A 127 28.95 37.65 10.33
C TRP A 127 30.46 37.68 10.50
#